data_AF-A0AAV8Y6H8-F1
#
_entry.id   AF-A0AAV8Y6H8-F1
#
_cell.length_a   1.000
_cell.length_b   1.000
_cell.length_c   1.000
_cell.angle_alpha   90.00
_cell.angle_beta   90.00
_cell.angle_gamma   90.00
#
_symmetry.space_group_name_H-M   'P 1'
#
loop_
_entity.id
_entity.type
_entity.pdbx_description
1 polymer ?
#
loop_
_entity_poly.entity_id
_entity_poly.type
_entity_poly.pdbx_seq_one_letter_code
_entity_poly.pdbx_strand_id
1 'polypeptide(L)'
;MDEVLGRFSVPLDGRFTSIRTSESNLGNWVCDVVLAATGADLVILNSGTFRSDQVHPAGDFTMRDLTNIIPMRDPLVVLKVNGQTILEILENSVFMYPKLEGRFPQVAGVSFAFDPNKPPGKRVEANFIRIGDEYLKLDQHYRLATKNYMHSGCDGYIMLKNAEVLVHEGECPELGLAVQNHFSAINIRLGKTKKHSKHRQSLVTLSRRHSLVKMLDGSELDGPPPLRRASTVETTSSPPLHHSSRLTRRASLDDLEQETCQLTPKIDQRIIIINNEEIRHELILQRQRLEQDSIIEEVDECSPQN
;
A
#
# COMPACT_ATOMS: atom_id res chain seq x y z
N MET A 1 10.74 -6.25 -27.77
CA MET A 1 10.64 -5.98 -26.31
C MET A 1 10.83 -4.50 -25.99
N ASP A 2 10.95 -3.61 -26.99
CA ASP A 2 11.19 -2.17 -26.79
C ASP A 2 9.89 -1.35 -26.84
N GLU A 3 8.76 -2.01 -26.63
CA GLU A 3 7.47 -1.34 -26.48
C GLU A 3 7.49 -0.50 -25.20
N VAL A 4 7.23 0.80 -25.33
CA VAL A 4 7.13 1.73 -24.22
C VAL A 4 5.76 1.59 -23.55
N LEU A 5 5.76 1.20 -22.29
CA LEU A 5 4.55 1.02 -21.48
C LEU A 5 4.10 2.34 -20.84
N GLY A 6 5.05 3.16 -20.41
CA GLY A 6 4.83 4.43 -19.75
C GLY A 6 6.11 5.25 -19.68
N ARG A 7 6.02 6.45 -19.08
CA ARG A 7 7.16 7.36 -18.94
C ARG A 7 7.27 7.83 -17.49
N PHE A 8 8.35 7.47 -16.81
CA PHE A 8 8.63 7.94 -15.45
C PHE A 8 9.31 9.29 -15.48
N SER A 9 8.96 10.14 -14.52
CA SER A 9 9.59 11.46 -14.36
C SER A 9 10.82 11.43 -13.44
N VAL A 10 11.08 10.28 -12.80
CA VAL A 10 12.17 10.05 -11.85
C VAL A 10 12.86 8.71 -12.15
N PRO A 11 14.14 8.54 -11.82
CA PRO A 11 14.80 7.25 -11.95
C PRO A 11 14.25 6.23 -10.92
N LEU A 12 14.30 4.94 -11.24
CA LEU A 12 13.84 3.85 -10.37
C LEU A 12 15.04 3.03 -9.86
N ASP A 13 15.22 2.94 -8.55
CA ASP A 13 16.36 2.22 -7.96
C ASP A 13 16.08 0.73 -7.77
N GLY A 14 16.56 -0.11 -8.68
CA GLY A 14 16.46 -1.56 -8.58
C GLY A 14 17.76 -2.25 -8.17
N ARG A 15 18.75 -1.53 -7.63
CA ARG A 15 20.05 -2.10 -7.21
C ARG A 15 19.86 -3.01 -6.00
N PHE A 16 20.52 -4.16 -5.97
CA PHE A 16 20.44 -5.10 -4.85
C PHE A 16 20.96 -4.50 -3.55
N THR A 17 21.93 -3.58 -3.62
CA THR A 17 22.45 -2.87 -2.45
C THR A 17 21.44 -1.97 -1.77
N SER A 18 20.42 -1.48 -2.50
CA SER A 18 19.33 -0.66 -1.96
C SER A 18 18.09 -1.50 -1.70
N ILE A 19 17.54 -2.17 -2.72
CA ILE A 19 16.23 -2.82 -2.61
C ILE A 19 16.23 -4.00 -1.63
N ARG A 20 17.38 -4.58 -1.27
CA ARG A 20 17.47 -5.68 -0.30
C ARG A 20 17.86 -5.24 1.12
N THR A 21 18.00 -3.95 1.36
CA THR A 21 18.44 -3.39 2.66
C THR A 21 17.63 -2.18 3.10
N SER A 22 16.91 -1.54 2.17
CA SER A 22 16.20 -0.30 2.40
C SER A 22 14.96 -0.22 1.50
N GLU A 23 14.11 0.73 1.82
CA GLU A 23 12.99 1.13 0.96
C GLU A 23 13.52 1.68 -0.38
N SER A 24 12.94 1.22 -1.48
CA SER A 24 13.23 1.74 -2.82
C SER A 24 11.95 2.27 -3.45
N ASN A 25 12.07 3.35 -4.22
CA ASN A 25 10.95 3.88 -4.99
C ASN A 25 10.42 2.88 -6.05
N LEU A 26 11.28 2.01 -6.59
CA LEU A 26 10.86 0.92 -7.48
C LEU A 26 10.01 -0.11 -6.73
N GLY A 27 10.46 -0.50 -5.54
CA GLY A 27 9.75 -1.45 -4.68
C GLY A 27 8.39 -0.91 -4.25
N ASN A 28 8.35 0.33 -3.78
CA ASN A 28 7.12 1.04 -3.42
C ASN A 28 6.13 1.06 -4.58
N TRP A 29 6.56 1.50 -5.76
CA TRP A 29 5.69 1.58 -6.93
C TRP A 29 5.08 0.23 -7.28
N VAL A 30 5.88 -0.83 -7.37
CA VAL A 30 5.37 -2.17 -7.68
C VAL A 30 4.41 -2.66 -6.60
N CYS A 31 4.72 -2.46 -5.33
CA CYS A 31 3.83 -2.83 -4.23
C CYS A 31 2.52 -2.03 -4.25
N ASP A 32 2.54 -0.75 -4.61
CA ASP A 32 1.35 0.10 -4.74
C ASP A 32 0.44 -0.38 -5.87
N VAL A 33 1.04 -0.76 -7.01
CA VAL A 33 0.31 -1.37 -8.13
C VAL A 33 -0.40 -2.64 -7.69
N VAL A 34 0.28 -3.51 -6.93
CA VAL A 34 -0.31 -4.75 -6.40
C VAL A 34 -1.42 -4.45 -5.39
N LEU A 35 -1.22 -3.45 -4.53
CA LEU A 35 -2.20 -3.06 -3.52
C LEU A 35 -3.48 -2.55 -4.19
N ALA A 36 -3.36 -1.70 -5.21
CA ALA A 36 -4.48 -1.22 -6.02
C ALA A 36 -5.16 -2.35 -6.82
N ALA A 37 -4.40 -3.30 -7.36
CA ALA A 37 -4.93 -4.42 -8.14
C ALA A 37 -5.71 -5.44 -7.30
N THR A 38 -5.27 -5.70 -6.08
CA THR A 38 -5.85 -6.73 -5.20
C THR A 38 -6.91 -6.19 -4.25
N GLY A 39 -6.88 -4.88 -3.96
CA GLY A 39 -7.73 -4.26 -2.95
C GLY A 39 -7.48 -4.84 -1.55
N ALA A 40 -6.27 -5.34 -1.29
CA ALA A 40 -5.83 -5.83 0.00
C ALA A 40 -5.62 -4.67 1.00
N ASP A 41 -5.45 -4.98 2.29
CA ASP A 41 -5.12 -3.99 3.32
C ASP A 41 -3.63 -3.60 3.24
N LEU A 42 -2.78 -4.58 2.94
CA LEU A 42 -1.33 -4.42 2.83
C LEU A 42 -0.74 -5.39 1.80
N VAL A 43 0.43 -5.04 1.29
CA VAL A 43 1.26 -5.86 0.40
C VAL A 43 2.64 -6.02 1.02
N ILE A 44 3.15 -7.26 1.00
CA ILE A 44 4.55 -7.56 1.33
C ILE A 44 5.10 -8.46 0.23
N LEU A 45 6.13 -7.98 -0.46
CA LEU A 45 6.88 -8.74 -1.46
C LEU A 45 8.32 -8.88 -0.99
N ASN A 46 8.88 -10.09 -1.08
CA ASN A 46 10.30 -10.30 -0.84
C ASN A 46 11.11 -9.66 -1.98
N SER A 47 12.22 -9.00 -1.63
CA SER A 47 13.06 -8.25 -2.56
C SER A 47 13.76 -9.13 -3.59
N GLY A 48 13.80 -10.45 -3.36
CA GLY A 48 14.22 -11.45 -4.34
C GLY A 48 13.37 -11.45 -5.62
N THR A 49 12.19 -10.85 -5.59
CA THR A 49 11.34 -10.59 -6.76
C THR A 49 11.99 -9.67 -7.78
N PHE A 50 12.76 -8.69 -7.32
CA PHE A 50 13.35 -7.65 -8.15
C PHE A 50 14.76 -8.07 -8.57
N ARG A 51 15.01 -8.16 -9.87
CA ARG A 51 16.21 -8.82 -10.43
C ARG A 51 17.09 -7.92 -11.30
N SER A 52 16.72 -6.66 -11.51
CA SER A 52 17.40 -5.79 -12.47
C SER A 52 18.80 -5.32 -12.04
N ASP A 53 19.07 -5.21 -10.74
CA ASP A 53 20.35 -4.76 -10.16
C ASP A 53 20.93 -3.46 -10.76
N GLN A 54 20.06 -2.52 -11.10
CA GLN A 54 20.45 -1.27 -11.76
C GLN A 54 19.48 -0.15 -11.40
N VAL A 55 19.89 1.09 -11.67
CA VAL A 55 19.00 2.23 -11.68
C VAL A 55 18.42 2.36 -13.08
N HIS A 56 17.10 2.29 -13.21
CA HIS A 56 16.42 2.55 -14.48
C HIS A 56 16.26 4.07 -14.62
N PRO A 57 16.74 4.69 -15.71
CA PRO A 57 16.71 6.13 -15.85
C PRO A 57 15.27 6.66 -15.93
N ALA A 58 15.09 7.93 -15.56
CA ALA A 58 13.85 8.64 -15.87
C ALA A 58 13.64 8.67 -17.40
N GLY A 59 12.38 8.62 -17.83
CA GLY A 59 12.02 8.55 -19.23
C GLY A 59 11.20 7.32 -19.56
N ASP A 60 11.36 6.83 -20.77
CA ASP A 60 10.55 5.74 -21.31
C ASP A 60 10.85 4.44 -20.57
N PHE A 61 9.79 3.79 -20.10
CA PHE A 61 9.85 2.49 -19.45
C PHE A 61 9.28 1.43 -20.38
N THR A 62 10.10 0.45 -20.71
CA THR A 62 9.80 -0.53 -21.74
C THR A 62 9.40 -1.89 -21.17
N MET A 63 8.82 -2.75 -22.01
CA MET A 63 8.58 -4.14 -21.66
C MET A 63 9.88 -4.89 -21.29
N ARG A 64 11.02 -4.50 -21.89
CA ARG A 64 12.34 -5.01 -21.53
C ARG A 64 12.70 -4.65 -20.09
N ASP A 65 12.46 -3.40 -19.69
CA ASP A 65 12.73 -2.96 -18.31
C ASP A 65 11.87 -3.72 -17.31
N LEU A 66 10.58 -3.89 -17.61
CA LEU A 66 9.68 -4.71 -16.78
C LEU A 66 10.18 -6.14 -16.63
N THR A 67 10.57 -6.77 -17.74
CA THR A 67 11.07 -8.16 -17.74
C THR A 67 12.41 -8.28 -16.99
N ASN A 68 13.27 -7.26 -17.07
CA ASN A 68 14.52 -7.21 -16.30
C ASN A 68 14.26 -7.06 -14.79
N ILE A 69 13.24 -6.28 -14.41
CA ILE A 69 12.87 -6.05 -13.02
C ILE A 69 12.21 -7.29 -12.42
N ILE A 70 11.16 -7.81 -13.07
CA ILE A 70 10.34 -8.94 -12.59
C ILE A 70 10.34 -10.04 -13.68
N PRO A 71 11.42 -10.83 -13.78
CA PRO A 71 11.52 -11.87 -14.81
C PRO A 71 10.65 -13.10 -14.51
N MET A 72 10.29 -13.31 -13.23
CA MET A 72 9.54 -14.47 -12.78
C MET A 72 8.04 -14.22 -12.89
N ARG A 73 7.32 -15.23 -13.41
CA ARG A 73 5.86 -15.24 -13.46
C ARG A 73 5.31 -15.80 -12.17
N ASP A 74 5.47 -15.03 -11.10
CA ASP A 74 4.95 -15.41 -9.80
C ASP A 74 3.50 -14.95 -9.68
N PRO A 75 2.54 -15.87 -9.46
CA PRO A 75 1.16 -15.49 -9.20
C PRO A 75 1.03 -14.85 -7.82
N LEU A 76 0.13 -13.88 -7.73
CA LEU A 76 -0.24 -13.23 -6.48
C LEU A 76 -1.33 -14.02 -5.76
N VAL A 77 -1.38 -13.91 -4.44
CA VAL A 77 -2.43 -14.47 -3.59
C VAL A 77 -2.83 -13.44 -2.54
N VAL A 78 -4.10 -13.45 -2.13
CA VAL A 78 -4.57 -12.65 -1.00
C VAL A 78 -4.88 -13.57 0.16
N LEU A 79 -4.20 -13.35 1.28
CA LEU A 79 -4.28 -14.16 2.48
C LEU A 79 -5.00 -13.39 3.59
N LYS A 80 -5.69 -14.12 4.45
CA LYS A 80 -6.18 -13.61 5.73
C LYS A 80 -5.17 -13.94 6.81
N VAL A 81 -4.59 -12.90 7.41
CA VAL A 81 -3.56 -13.05 8.45
C VAL A 81 -3.92 -12.19 9.66
N ASN A 82 -3.59 -12.65 10.87
CA ASN A 82 -3.74 -11.82 12.06
C ASN A 82 -2.52 -10.90 12.24
N GLY A 83 -2.63 -9.91 13.13
CA GLY A 83 -1.55 -8.97 13.38
C GLY A 83 -0.27 -9.63 13.93
N GLN A 84 -0.41 -10.70 14.71
CA GLN A 84 0.72 -11.49 15.19
C GLN A 84 1.52 -12.10 14.02
N THR A 85 0.85 -12.69 13.03
CA THR A 85 1.50 -13.21 11.83
C THR A 85 2.17 -12.10 11.02
N ILE A 86 1.60 -10.89 10.96
CA ILE A 86 2.24 -9.75 10.29
C ILE A 86 3.57 -9.37 10.97
N LEU A 87 3.59 -9.32 12.31
CA LEU A 87 4.83 -9.09 13.06
C LEU A 87 5.88 -10.17 12.75
N GLU A 88 5.48 -11.44 12.75
CA GLU A 88 6.38 -12.56 12.42
C GLU A 88 6.93 -12.48 10.99
N ILE A 89 6.10 -12.09 10.02
CA ILE A 89 6.52 -11.86 8.62
C ILE A 89 7.59 -10.79 8.59
N LEU A 90 7.36 -9.63 9.22
CA LEU A 90 8.30 -8.51 9.20
C LEU A 90 9.61 -8.88 9.91
N GLU A 91 9.55 -9.59 11.05
CA GLU A 91 10.73 -10.11 11.74
C GLU A 91 11.55 -11.07 10.87
N ASN A 92 10.90 -12.01 10.18
CA ASN A 92 11.59 -12.89 9.22
C ASN A 92 12.23 -12.07 8.08
N SER A 93 11.52 -11.05 7.60
CA SER A 93 11.97 -10.21 6.49
C SER A 93 13.29 -9.49 6.80
N VAL A 94 13.49 -9.06 8.04
CA VAL A 94 14.72 -8.38 8.50
C VAL A 94 15.69 -9.29 9.25
N PHE A 95 15.40 -10.59 9.35
CA PHE A 95 16.17 -11.54 10.18
C PHE A 95 17.67 -11.60 9.80
N MET A 96 17.97 -11.59 8.51
CA MET A 96 19.35 -11.69 7.99
C MET A 96 19.99 -10.34 7.69
N TYR A 97 19.29 -9.23 7.94
CA TYR A 97 19.83 -7.89 7.75
C TYR A 97 21.15 -7.72 8.53
N PRO A 98 22.21 -7.09 7.96
CA PRO A 98 22.26 -6.34 6.69
C PRO A 98 22.70 -7.16 5.46
N LYS A 99 22.62 -8.50 5.48
CA LYS A 99 22.98 -9.30 4.30
C LYS A 99 22.01 -9.00 3.14
N LEU A 100 22.52 -8.99 1.91
CA LEU A 100 21.75 -8.74 0.66
C LEU A 100 20.86 -9.92 0.26
N GLU A 101 20.09 -10.43 1.21
CA GLU A 101 19.19 -11.57 1.07
C GLU A 101 17.91 -11.18 0.35
N GLY A 102 17.34 -12.12 -0.42
CA GLY A 102 16.09 -11.90 -1.14
C GLY A 102 14.87 -11.70 -0.22
N ARG A 103 14.99 -12.08 1.06
CA ARG A 103 13.88 -12.01 2.02
C ARG A 103 13.48 -10.61 2.45
N PHE A 104 14.35 -9.60 2.31
CA PHE A 104 14.04 -8.23 2.75
C PHE A 104 12.72 -7.74 2.11
N PRO A 105 11.85 -7.01 2.83
CA PRO A 105 10.52 -6.72 2.30
C PRO A 105 10.50 -5.42 1.50
N GLN A 106 9.76 -5.40 0.40
CA GLN A 106 9.18 -4.19 -0.18
C GLN A 106 7.68 -4.19 0.15
N VAL A 107 7.13 -3.02 0.47
CA VAL A 107 5.82 -2.93 1.14
C VAL A 107 4.91 -1.84 0.57
N ALA A 108 3.61 -2.06 0.67
CA ALA A 108 2.58 -1.03 0.47
C ALA A 108 1.42 -1.26 1.45
N GLY A 109 0.75 -0.18 1.86
CA GLY A 109 -0.34 -0.24 2.85
C GLY A 109 0.12 -0.63 4.26
N VAL A 110 1.42 -0.84 4.47
CA VAL A 110 2.04 -1.07 5.78
C VAL A 110 3.31 -0.22 5.89
N SER A 111 3.53 0.36 7.06
CA SER A 111 4.80 0.97 7.43
C SER A 111 5.29 0.38 8.75
N PHE A 112 6.60 0.20 8.89
CA PHE A 112 7.18 -0.32 10.13
C PHE A 112 8.58 0.24 10.36
N ALA A 113 9.03 0.13 11.62
CA ALA A 113 10.39 0.43 12.01
C ALA A 113 11.08 -0.80 12.61
N PHE A 114 12.38 -0.95 12.37
CA PHE A 114 13.18 -2.02 12.96
C PHE A 114 14.56 -1.54 13.42
N ASP A 115 15.07 -2.16 14.48
CA ASP A 115 16.39 -1.90 15.04
C ASP A 115 17.35 -3.04 14.66
N PRO A 116 18.35 -2.78 13.79
CA PRO A 116 19.30 -3.81 13.35
C PRO A 116 20.27 -4.25 14.45
N ASN A 117 20.41 -3.48 15.54
CA ASN A 117 21.29 -3.80 16.66
C ASN A 117 20.65 -4.83 17.62
N LYS A 118 19.33 -5.04 17.53
CA LYS A 118 18.63 -6.07 18.28
C LYS A 118 18.88 -7.47 17.69
N PRO A 119 18.79 -8.52 18.53
CA PRO A 119 18.95 -9.90 18.05
C PRO A 119 17.89 -10.23 16.98
N PRO A 120 18.24 -11.01 15.94
CA PRO A 120 17.29 -11.47 14.93
C PRO A 120 16.03 -12.09 15.53
N GLY A 121 14.86 -11.73 15.00
CA GLY A 121 13.56 -12.14 15.54
C GLY A 121 13.02 -11.25 16.68
N LYS A 122 13.74 -10.20 17.06
CA LYS A 122 13.30 -9.14 17.99
C LYS A 122 13.66 -7.74 17.50
N ARG A 123 13.77 -7.57 16.18
CA ARG A 123 14.20 -6.31 15.56
C ARG A 123 13.04 -5.37 15.29
N VAL A 124 11.85 -5.89 15.03
CA VAL A 124 10.65 -5.14 14.70
C VAL A 124 9.84 -4.91 15.95
N GLU A 125 9.48 -3.66 16.21
CA GLU A 125 8.60 -3.34 17.33
C GLU A 125 7.17 -3.19 16.84
N ALA A 126 6.26 -4.01 17.37
CA ALA A 126 4.84 -3.97 17.01
C ALA A 126 4.23 -2.57 17.16
N ASN A 127 4.75 -1.78 18.10
CA ASN A 127 4.28 -0.44 18.37
C ASN A 127 4.53 0.58 17.24
N PHE A 128 5.44 0.26 16.31
CA PHE A 128 5.74 1.11 15.16
C PHE A 128 5.20 0.54 13.85
N ILE A 129 4.44 -0.56 13.89
CA ILE A 129 3.77 -1.10 12.71
C ILE A 129 2.44 -0.37 12.53
N ARG A 130 2.21 0.18 11.34
CA ARG A 130 0.94 0.76 10.90
C ARG A 130 0.45 0.07 9.65
N ILE A 131 -0.86 -0.17 9.56
CA ILE A 131 -1.54 -0.71 8.39
C ILE A 131 -2.60 0.32 7.96
N GLY A 132 -2.40 0.90 6.78
CA GLY A 132 -3.08 2.14 6.40
C GLY A 132 -2.82 3.22 7.46
N ASP A 133 -3.89 3.79 8.00
CA ASP A 133 -3.78 4.87 9.00
C ASP A 133 -3.79 4.39 10.45
N GLU A 134 -3.95 3.09 10.71
CA GLU A 134 -4.09 2.54 12.05
C GLU A 134 -2.82 1.80 12.50
N TYR A 135 -2.53 1.85 13.81
CA TYR A 135 -1.51 0.98 14.39
C TYR A 135 -1.96 -0.48 14.39
N LEU A 136 -1.00 -1.39 14.26
CA LEU A 136 -1.23 -2.82 14.25
C LEU A 136 -1.94 -3.28 15.54
N LYS A 137 -3.00 -4.08 15.37
CA LYS A 137 -3.66 -4.81 16.46
C LYS A 137 -3.40 -6.30 16.28
N LEU A 138 -2.78 -6.94 17.27
CA LEU A 138 -2.29 -8.32 17.13
C LEU A 138 -3.42 -9.34 16.86
N ASP A 139 -4.58 -9.16 17.49
CA ASP A 139 -5.72 -10.07 17.36
C ASP A 139 -6.61 -9.79 16.15
N GLN A 140 -6.39 -8.67 15.46
CA GLN A 140 -7.18 -8.28 14.31
C GLN A 140 -6.70 -9.02 13.05
N HIS A 141 -7.66 -9.37 12.17
CA HIS A 141 -7.35 -9.96 10.87
C HIS A 141 -7.22 -8.89 9.78
N TYR A 142 -6.34 -9.15 8.83
CA TYR A 142 -5.98 -8.27 7.73
C TYR A 142 -5.91 -9.07 6.43
N ARG A 143 -6.18 -8.39 5.32
CA ARG A 143 -6.00 -8.94 3.97
C ARG A 143 -4.60 -8.62 3.47
N LEU A 144 -3.71 -9.61 3.43
CA LEU A 144 -2.34 -9.47 2.94
C LEU A 144 -2.25 -9.98 1.49
N ALA A 145 -1.86 -9.11 0.56
CA ALA A 145 -1.47 -9.53 -0.77
C ALA A 145 0.04 -9.85 -0.81
N THR A 146 0.38 -11.02 -1.34
CA THR A 146 1.77 -11.50 -1.47
C THR A 146 1.89 -12.47 -2.64
N LYS A 147 3.07 -13.06 -2.85
CA LYS A 147 3.29 -14.07 -3.90
C LYS A 147 3.00 -15.48 -3.41
N ASN A 148 2.55 -16.37 -4.28
CA ASN A 148 2.39 -17.79 -3.92
C ASN A 148 3.72 -18.44 -3.46
N TYR A 149 4.85 -17.97 -3.98
CA TYR A 149 6.19 -18.34 -3.51
C TYR A 149 6.38 -18.13 -2.00
N MET A 150 5.96 -16.98 -1.48
CA MET A 150 6.04 -16.68 -0.05
C MET A 150 5.01 -17.46 0.75
N HIS A 151 3.78 -17.63 0.22
CA HIS A 151 2.75 -18.46 0.83
C HIS A 151 3.19 -19.92 0.99
N SER A 152 3.96 -20.45 0.02
CA SER A 152 4.59 -21.78 0.09
C SER A 152 5.71 -21.88 1.14
N GLY A 153 6.01 -20.80 1.87
CA GLY A 153 7.00 -20.73 2.94
C GLY A 153 8.45 -20.65 2.47
N CYS A 154 8.69 -20.32 1.21
CA CYS A 154 10.03 -20.04 0.71
C CYS A 154 10.60 -18.78 1.37
N ASP A 155 11.92 -18.56 1.31
CA ASP A 155 12.65 -17.46 1.98
C ASP A 155 12.43 -17.34 3.50
N GLY A 156 11.98 -18.42 4.14
CA GLY A 156 11.74 -18.49 5.58
C GLY A 156 10.35 -18.02 6.02
N TYR A 157 9.46 -17.69 5.08
CA TYR A 157 8.08 -17.25 5.36
C TYR A 157 7.14 -18.39 5.79
N ILE A 158 7.62 -19.29 6.66
CA ILE A 158 6.91 -20.52 7.06
C ILE A 158 5.56 -20.25 7.74
N MET A 159 5.40 -19.10 8.39
CA MET A 159 4.16 -18.68 9.04
C MET A 159 3.01 -18.49 8.04
N LEU A 160 3.32 -18.28 6.75
CA LEU A 160 2.31 -18.09 5.72
C LEU A 160 1.69 -19.40 5.20
N LYS A 161 2.32 -20.56 5.42
CA LYS A 161 1.88 -21.84 4.83
C LYS A 161 0.45 -22.24 5.19
N ASN A 162 0.02 -21.89 6.39
CA ASN A 162 -1.29 -22.27 6.93
C ASN A 162 -2.29 -21.09 6.92
N ALA A 163 -1.92 -19.96 6.32
CA ALA A 163 -2.81 -18.81 6.25
C ALA A 163 -3.99 -19.12 5.32
N GLU A 164 -5.19 -18.68 5.71
CA GLU A 164 -6.41 -18.84 4.91
C GLU A 164 -6.28 -18.01 3.62
N VAL A 165 -6.45 -18.66 2.47
CA VAL A 165 -6.44 -17.99 1.16
C VAL A 165 -7.82 -17.40 0.88
N LEU A 166 -7.89 -16.09 0.72
CA LEU A 166 -9.12 -15.37 0.38
C LEU A 166 -9.32 -15.24 -1.13
N VAL A 167 -8.22 -15.09 -1.88
CA VAL A 167 -8.21 -15.03 -3.34
C VAL A 167 -7.06 -15.90 -3.84
N HIS A 168 -7.42 -16.93 -4.62
CA HIS A 168 -6.48 -17.91 -5.14
C HIS A 168 -5.65 -17.38 -6.31
N GLU A 169 -4.53 -18.04 -6.59
CA GLU A 169 -3.59 -17.69 -7.65
C GLU A 169 -4.21 -17.61 -9.06
N GLY A 170 -5.28 -18.37 -9.32
CA GLY A 170 -5.99 -18.31 -10.61
C GLY A 170 -6.91 -17.10 -10.78
N GLU A 171 -7.26 -16.43 -9.68
CA GLU A 171 -8.14 -15.25 -9.66
C GLU A 171 -7.35 -13.95 -9.54
N CYS A 172 -6.12 -14.02 -9.05
CA CYS A 172 -5.20 -12.90 -9.00
C CYS A 172 -4.38 -12.77 -10.30
N PRO A 173 -4.10 -11.55 -10.78
CA PRO A 173 -3.17 -11.37 -11.87
C PRO A 173 -1.75 -11.78 -11.44
N GLU A 174 -0.95 -12.30 -12.38
CA GLU A 174 0.49 -12.39 -12.21
C GLU A 174 1.09 -11.00 -11.98
N LEU A 175 2.20 -10.90 -11.24
CA LEU A 175 2.80 -9.61 -10.88
C LEU A 175 3.14 -8.74 -12.10
N GLY A 176 3.79 -9.33 -13.11
CA GLY A 176 4.11 -8.62 -14.35
C GLY A 176 2.88 -8.19 -15.14
N LEU A 177 1.77 -8.95 -15.05
CA LEU A 177 0.50 -8.59 -15.68
C LEU A 177 -0.21 -7.47 -14.92
N ALA A 178 -0.15 -7.45 -13.58
CA ALA A 178 -0.69 -6.36 -12.76
C ALA A 178 -0.03 -5.02 -13.12
N VAL A 179 1.28 -5.01 -13.36
CA VAL A 179 2.02 -3.83 -13.82
C VAL A 179 1.60 -3.39 -15.22
N GLN A 180 1.43 -4.32 -16.16
CA GLN A 180 0.93 -4.01 -17.51
C GLN A 180 -0.51 -3.46 -17.50
N ASN A 181 -1.36 -4.03 -16.65
CA ASN A 181 -2.73 -3.56 -16.45
C ASN A 181 -2.76 -2.15 -15.86
N HIS A 182 -1.84 -1.83 -14.94
CA HIS A 182 -1.69 -0.48 -14.40
C HIS A 182 -1.34 0.55 -15.48
N PHE A 183 -0.37 0.27 -16.35
CA PHE A 183 -0.08 1.15 -17.49
C PHE A 183 -1.26 1.27 -18.46
N SER A 184 -1.98 0.18 -18.69
CA SER A 184 -3.20 0.19 -19.51
C SER A 184 -4.28 1.10 -18.89
N ALA A 185 -4.46 1.04 -17.57
CA ALA A 185 -5.39 1.91 -16.83
C ALA A 185 -4.99 3.39 -16.91
N ILE A 186 -3.69 3.72 -16.80
CA ILE A 186 -3.17 5.08 -17.02
C ILE A 186 -3.49 5.54 -18.44
N ASN A 187 -3.23 4.72 -19.45
CA ASN A 187 -3.49 5.08 -20.86
C ASN A 187 -4.98 5.33 -21.12
N ILE A 188 -5.89 4.55 -20.50
CA ILE A 188 -7.33 4.78 -20.56
C ILE A 188 -7.69 6.13 -19.92
N ARG A 189 -7.15 6.44 -18.73
CA ARG A 189 -7.43 7.69 -18.02
C ARG A 189 -6.92 8.92 -18.77
N LEU A 190 -5.75 8.81 -19.40
CA LEU A 190 -5.16 9.88 -20.22
C LEU A 190 -5.80 9.99 -21.63
N GLY A 191 -6.82 9.19 -21.95
CA GLY A 191 -7.49 9.22 -23.26
C GLY A 191 -6.61 8.76 -24.42
N LYS A 192 -5.52 8.03 -24.14
CA LYS A 192 -4.57 7.53 -25.14
C LYS A 192 -5.04 6.24 -25.83
N THR A 193 -6.12 5.62 -25.35
CA THR A 193 -6.67 4.39 -25.94
C THR A 193 -7.80 4.69 -26.93
N LYS A 194 -7.85 3.93 -28.03
CA LYS A 194 -8.95 4.01 -29.03
C LYS A 194 -10.30 3.52 -28.49
N LYS A 195 -10.30 2.71 -27.42
CA LYS A 195 -11.50 2.16 -26.80
C LYS A 195 -11.80 2.94 -25.52
N HIS A 196 -12.91 3.66 -25.51
CA HIS A 196 -13.46 4.33 -24.33
C HIS A 196 -14.17 3.29 -23.45
N SER A 197 -13.44 2.66 -22.53
CA SER A 197 -14.07 1.90 -21.45
C SER A 197 -14.31 2.82 -20.26
N LYS A 198 -15.55 2.84 -19.76
CA LYS A 198 -15.86 3.46 -18.45
C LYS A 198 -15.35 2.59 -17.28
N HIS A 199 -15.14 1.29 -17.52
CA HIS A 199 -14.61 0.36 -16.55
C HIS A 199 -13.10 0.25 -16.71
N ARG A 200 -12.37 0.72 -15.70
CA ARG A 200 -10.92 0.54 -15.56
C ARG A 200 -10.61 0.16 -14.12
N GLN A 201 -9.46 -0.48 -13.92
CA GLN A 201 -8.91 -0.70 -12.59
C GLN A 201 -8.61 0.65 -11.92
N SER A 202 -8.91 0.79 -10.63
CA SER A 202 -8.51 1.95 -9.83
C SER A 202 -6.99 2.05 -9.82
N LEU A 203 -6.46 3.28 -9.93
CA LEU A 203 -5.01 3.52 -9.85
C LEU A 203 -4.54 3.66 -8.39
N VAL A 204 -5.49 3.89 -7.47
CA VAL A 204 -5.23 4.10 -6.04
C VAL A 204 -5.98 3.03 -5.24
N THR A 205 -5.39 2.62 -4.12
CA THR A 205 -6.01 1.64 -3.20
C THR A 205 -7.26 2.21 -2.54
N LEU A 206 -8.36 1.46 -2.61
CA LEU A 206 -9.65 1.81 -2.01
C LEU A 206 -9.91 1.03 -0.70
N SER A 207 -8.88 0.76 0.11
CA SER A 207 -9.07 0.06 1.39
C SER A 207 -9.68 1.00 2.43
N ARG A 208 -10.71 0.52 3.14
CA ARG A 208 -11.40 1.22 4.23
C ARG A 208 -10.50 1.64 5.39
N ARG A 209 -9.26 1.15 5.45
CA ARG A 209 -8.28 1.52 6.46
C ARG A 209 -7.45 2.75 6.10
N HIS A 210 -7.62 3.24 4.89
CA HIS A 210 -7.09 4.53 4.45
C HIS A 210 -8.18 5.57 4.67
N SER A 211 -7.85 6.66 5.35
CA SER A 211 -8.73 7.76 5.77
C SER A 211 -9.52 8.33 4.60
N LEU A 212 -8.93 8.32 3.40
CA LEU A 212 -9.59 8.68 2.14
C LEU A 212 -10.87 7.87 1.88
N VAL A 213 -10.86 6.56 2.14
CA VAL A 213 -12.04 5.69 1.93
C VAL A 213 -13.04 5.80 3.08
N LYS A 214 -12.57 5.97 4.32
CA LYS A 214 -13.45 6.24 5.47
C LYS A 214 -14.28 7.51 5.28
N MET A 215 -13.71 8.53 4.64
CA MET A 215 -14.40 9.77 4.32
C MET A 215 -15.40 9.63 3.17
N LEU A 216 -15.11 8.79 2.18
CA LEU A 216 -16.02 8.53 1.05
C LEU A 216 -17.30 7.79 1.50
N ASP A 217 -17.22 6.93 2.52
CA ASP A 217 -18.40 6.27 3.12
C ASP A 217 -19.34 7.25 3.86
N GLY A 218 -18.90 8.48 4.17
CA GLY A 218 -19.71 9.52 4.84
C GLY A 218 -20.32 10.57 3.90
N SER A 219 -19.96 10.54 2.62
CA SER A 219 -20.52 11.40 1.57
C SER A 219 -21.40 10.55 0.68
N GLU A 220 -22.70 10.84 0.62
CA GLU A 220 -23.62 10.20 -0.33
C GLU A 220 -23.00 10.18 -1.72
N LEU A 221 -22.62 8.99 -2.17
CA LEU A 221 -22.18 8.72 -3.53
C LEU A 221 -23.39 8.99 -4.45
N ASP A 222 -23.47 10.20 -5.00
CA ASP A 222 -24.44 10.54 -6.04
C ASP A 222 -23.97 9.89 -7.37
N GLY A 223 -24.32 8.61 -7.49
CA GLY A 223 -24.02 7.74 -8.60
C GLY A 223 -24.64 6.37 -8.34
N PRO A 224 -25.24 5.70 -9.35
CA PRO A 224 -26.02 4.50 -9.09
C PRO A 224 -25.12 3.42 -8.46
N PRO A 225 -25.48 2.91 -7.26
CA PRO A 225 -24.73 1.84 -6.63
C PRO A 225 -24.77 0.59 -7.52
N PRO A 226 -23.74 -0.28 -7.48
CA PRO A 226 -23.82 -1.57 -8.14
C PRO A 226 -24.94 -2.39 -7.50
N LEU A 227 -26.08 -2.44 -8.21
CA LEU A 227 -27.28 -3.25 -7.99
C LEU A 227 -27.56 -3.72 -6.55
N ARG A 228 -28.34 -2.94 -5.80
CA ARG A 228 -29.30 -3.51 -4.83
C ARG A 228 -30.69 -2.87 -5.00
N ARG A 229 -31.68 -3.75 -5.09
CA ARG A 229 -33.13 -3.48 -5.25
C ARG A 229 -33.74 -2.93 -3.96
N ALA A 230 -34.63 -1.93 -4.13
CA ALA A 230 -35.75 -1.48 -3.28
C ALA A 230 -35.39 -1.03 -1.84
N SER A 231 -35.76 0.17 -1.36
CA SER A 231 -37.11 0.73 -1.34
C SER A 231 -37.07 2.25 -1.03
N THR A 232 -38.15 2.91 -1.44
CA THR A 232 -38.57 4.32 -1.29
C THR A 232 -38.30 4.96 0.08
N VAL A 233 -37.83 6.22 0.11
CA VAL A 233 -38.38 7.37 0.88
C VAL A 233 -37.79 8.68 0.32
N GLU A 234 -38.65 9.66 0.06
CA GLU A 234 -38.33 11.05 -0.30
C GLU A 234 -37.94 11.86 0.95
N THR A 235 -36.92 12.73 0.87
CA THR A 235 -36.90 13.96 1.71
C THR A 235 -36.04 15.09 1.13
N THR A 236 -36.75 16.17 0.85
CA THR A 236 -36.46 17.61 0.71
C THR A 236 -35.06 18.20 1.00
N SER A 237 -34.65 19.11 0.11
CA SER A 237 -33.44 19.94 0.14
C SER A 237 -33.58 21.22 0.99
N SER A 238 -32.48 21.62 1.67
CA SER A 238 -32.27 22.96 2.20
C SER A 238 -30.80 23.39 2.04
N PRO A 239 -30.49 24.68 1.80
CA PRO A 239 -29.16 25.12 1.34
C PRO A 239 -28.17 25.35 2.50
N PRO A 240 -26.84 25.27 2.27
CA PRO A 240 -25.86 25.46 3.35
C PRO A 240 -25.52 26.94 3.57
N LEU A 241 -25.42 27.33 4.84
CA LEU A 241 -24.87 28.60 5.30
C LEU A 241 -23.34 28.57 5.26
N HIS A 242 -22.74 29.64 4.75
CA HIS A 242 -21.31 29.83 4.62
C HIS A 242 -20.64 30.04 5.99
N HIS A 243 -19.76 29.12 6.41
CA HIS A 243 -18.70 29.39 7.37
C HIS A 243 -17.33 29.16 6.71
N SER A 244 -16.57 30.24 6.58
CA SER A 244 -15.19 30.25 6.07
C SER A 244 -14.23 29.70 7.14
N SER A 245 -14.11 28.39 7.24
CA SER A 245 -12.86 27.78 7.69
C SER A 245 -11.95 27.63 6.46
N ARG A 246 -10.65 27.92 6.59
CA ARG A 246 -9.66 27.56 5.57
C ARG A 246 -9.58 26.03 5.51
N LEU A 247 -10.51 25.42 4.79
CA LEU A 247 -10.45 24.02 4.39
C LEU A 247 -9.23 23.89 3.48
N THR A 248 -8.15 23.29 4.01
CA THR A 248 -7.17 22.65 3.14
C THR A 248 -7.95 21.69 2.26
N ARG A 249 -8.03 21.99 0.96
CA ARG A 249 -8.77 21.16 0.00
C ARG A 249 -8.14 19.76 0.04
N ARG A 250 -8.81 18.82 0.70
CA ARG A 250 -8.38 17.41 0.74
C ARG A 250 -8.40 16.90 -0.70
N ALA A 251 -7.32 16.25 -1.13
CA ALA A 251 -7.22 15.70 -2.48
C ALA A 251 -8.38 14.74 -2.74
N SER A 252 -9.11 14.95 -3.83
CA SER A 252 -10.17 14.02 -4.24
C SER A 252 -9.55 12.71 -4.75
N LEU A 253 -10.35 11.64 -4.82
CA LEU A 253 -9.91 10.38 -5.44
C LEU A 253 -9.39 10.62 -6.87
N ASP A 254 -10.03 11.52 -7.61
CA ASP A 254 -9.60 11.90 -8.96
C ASP A 254 -8.26 12.63 -8.98
N ASP A 255 -7.98 13.48 -7.98
CA ASP A 255 -6.68 14.16 -7.87
C ASP A 255 -5.57 13.13 -7.64
N LEU A 256 -5.79 12.14 -6.77
CA LEU A 256 -4.82 11.10 -6.47
C LEU A 256 -4.58 10.16 -7.67
N GLU A 257 -5.64 9.76 -8.37
CA GLU A 257 -5.49 8.98 -9.60
C GLU A 257 -4.75 9.79 -10.68
N GLN A 258 -4.95 11.11 -10.74
CA GLN A 258 -4.24 11.99 -11.66
C GLN A 258 -2.76 12.13 -11.30
N GLU A 259 -2.42 12.23 -10.01
CA GLU A 259 -1.05 12.21 -9.52
C GLU A 259 -0.36 10.88 -9.84
N THR A 260 -1.07 9.76 -9.68
CA THR A 260 -0.53 8.43 -10.01
C THR A 260 -0.16 8.31 -11.50
N CYS A 261 -0.89 8.98 -12.39
CA CYS A 261 -0.58 9.03 -13.82
C CYS A 261 0.75 9.74 -14.15
N GLN A 262 1.31 10.52 -13.23
CA GLN A 262 2.58 11.22 -13.44
C GLN A 262 3.80 10.30 -13.31
N LEU A 263 3.61 9.09 -12.77
CA LEU A 263 4.67 8.08 -12.60
C LEU A 263 5.92 8.68 -11.93
N THR A 264 5.69 9.28 -10.76
CA THR A 264 6.70 9.90 -9.91
C THR A 264 6.80 9.17 -8.57
N PRO A 265 7.18 7.88 -8.54
CA PRO A 265 7.24 7.14 -7.29
C PRO A 265 8.31 7.70 -6.36
N LYS A 266 7.98 7.73 -5.06
CA LYS A 266 8.79 8.33 -4.00
C LYS A 266 9.10 7.30 -2.92
N ILE A 267 10.06 7.64 -2.08
CA ILE A 267 10.32 6.93 -0.82
C ILE A 267 9.46 7.61 0.23
N ASP A 268 8.49 6.87 0.79
CA ASP A 268 7.48 7.39 1.70
C ASP A 268 7.79 7.10 3.17
N GLN A 269 9.00 6.58 3.46
CA GLN A 269 9.44 6.18 4.80
C GLN A 269 8.56 5.06 5.39
N ARG A 270 8.16 4.11 4.55
CA ARG A 270 7.43 2.90 4.93
C ARG A 270 8.32 1.92 5.70
N ILE A 271 9.63 1.94 5.47
CA ILE A 271 10.58 1.07 6.17
C ILE A 271 11.64 1.94 6.86
N ILE A 272 11.55 2.03 8.19
CA ILE A 272 12.41 2.91 8.99
C ILE A 272 13.46 2.07 9.74
N ILE A 273 14.74 2.41 9.58
CA ILE A 273 15.83 1.77 10.29
C ILE A 273 16.18 2.59 11.53
N ILE A 274 15.97 2.03 12.71
CA ILE A 274 16.29 2.67 13.98
C ILE A 274 17.78 2.46 14.25
N ASN A 275 18.62 3.40 13.84
CA ASN A 275 20.07 3.36 14.08
C ASN A 275 20.51 4.20 15.28
N ASN A 276 19.61 5.03 15.83
CA ASN A 276 19.85 5.87 16.99
C ASN A 276 18.56 6.00 17.85
N GLU A 277 18.73 6.46 19.09
CA GLU A 277 17.61 6.70 20.01
C GLU A 277 16.75 7.91 19.61
N GLU A 278 17.28 8.83 18.81
CA GLU A 278 16.55 10.02 18.35
C GLU A 278 15.39 9.63 17.42
N ILE A 279 15.63 8.76 16.42
CA ILE A 279 14.59 8.24 15.52
C ILE A 279 13.53 7.50 16.34
N ARG A 280 13.96 6.69 17.31
CA ARG A 280 13.04 5.98 18.19
C ARG A 280 12.15 6.94 18.97
N HIS A 281 12.73 8.00 19.54
CA HIS A 281 11.99 9.01 20.28
C HIS A 281 11.01 9.77 19.37
N GLU A 282 11.41 10.10 18.15
CA GLU A 282 10.53 10.74 17.15
C GLU A 282 9.32 9.86 16.81
N LEU A 283 9.53 8.56 16.59
CA LEU A 283 8.44 7.61 16.32
C LEU A 283 7.47 7.49 17.49
N ILE A 284 7.96 7.52 18.74
CA ILE A 284 7.13 7.53 19.95
C ILE A 284 6.29 8.81 20.00
N LEU A 285 6.91 9.97 19.79
CA LEU A 285 6.21 11.26 19.77
C LEU A 285 5.17 11.36 18.64
N GLN A 286 5.49 10.82 17.46
CA GLN A 286 4.55 10.76 16.36
C GLN A 286 3.33 9.90 16.70
N ARG A 287 3.56 8.75 17.33
CA ARG A 287 2.48 7.88 17.80
C ARG A 287 1.60 8.56 18.85
N GLN A 288 2.20 9.18 19.86
CA GLN A 288 1.45 9.89 20.91
C GLN A 288 0.60 11.02 20.33
N ARG A 289 1.13 11.78 19.36
CA ARG A 289 0.37 12.82 18.66
C ARG A 289 -0.84 12.24 17.93
N LEU A 290 -0.66 11.16 17.17
CA LEU A 290 -1.76 10.52 16.46
C LEU A 290 -2.81 9.91 17.39
N GLU A 291 -2.39 9.33 18.52
CA GLU A 291 -3.30 8.82 19.54
C GLU A 291 -4.10 9.96 20.18
N GLN A 292 -3.47 11.11 20.48
CA GLN A 292 -4.15 12.31 20.97
C GLN A 292 -5.16 12.87 19.96
N ASP A 293 -4.77 13.00 18.69
CA ASP A 293 -5.65 13.51 17.63
C ASP A 293 -6.86 12.58 17.35
N SER A 294 -6.77 11.30 17.74
CA SER A 294 -7.83 10.31 17.54
C SER A 294 -8.88 10.29 18.66
N ILE A 295 -8.60 10.92 19.81
CA ILE A 295 -9.54 11.04 20.93
C ILE A 295 -10.41 12.26 20.68
N ILE A 296 -11.66 12.04 20.27
CA ILE A 296 -12.68 13.09 20.24
C ILE A 296 -13.15 13.26 21.69
N GLU A 297 -12.78 14.36 22.34
CA GLU A 297 -13.42 14.74 23.60
C GLU A 297 -14.87 15.13 23.29
N GLU A 298 -15.83 14.29 23.71
CA GLU A 298 -17.23 14.69 23.75
C GLU A 298 -17.36 15.80 24.80
N VAL A 299 -17.41 17.04 24.34
CA VAL A 299 -17.75 18.19 25.18
C VAL A 299 -19.26 18.09 25.45
N ASP A 300 -19.63 17.60 26.63
CA ASP A 300 -21.01 17.69 27.14
C ASP A 300 -21.39 19.17 27.29
N GLU A 301 -21.98 19.75 26.24
CA GLU A 301 -22.66 21.04 26.34
C GLU A 301 -23.96 20.86 27.14
N CYS A 302 -24.11 21.68 28.20
CA CYS A 302 -25.28 21.85 29.07
C CYS A 302 -25.47 20.88 30.24
N SER A 303 -24.78 21.17 31.35
CA SER A 303 -25.45 21.16 32.65
C SER A 303 -26.10 22.53 32.89
N PRO A 304 -27.42 22.63 33.13
CA PRO A 304 -28.04 23.91 33.44
C PRO A 304 -27.57 24.37 34.83
N GLN A 305 -26.92 25.53 34.90
CA GLN A 305 -26.62 26.17 36.16
C GLN A 305 -27.95 26.63 36.80
N ASN A 306 -28.18 26.17 38.03
CA ASN A 306 -29.30 26.51 38.90
C ASN A 306 -29.38 28.01 39.21
#